data_AF-L8GEC6-F1
#
_entry.id   AF-L8GEC6-F1
#
_cell.length_a   1.000
_cell.length_b   1.000
_cell.length_c   1.000
_cell.angle_alpha   90.00
_cell.angle_beta   90.00
_cell.angle_gamma   90.00
#
_symmetry.space_group_name_H-M   'P 1'
#
loop_
_entity.id
_entity.type
_entity.pdbx_description
1 polymer ?
#
loop_
_entity_poly.entity_id
_entity_poly.type
_entity_poly.pdbx_seq_one_letter_code
_entity_poly.pdbx_strand_id
1 'polypeptide(L)'
;MSEQRQRKVRSRKSIQKGGAVTVEQARKKIHTKIVKEQEREEARERRERKRMVNLEYKLQLRAGIDARRAERVRKRELLEFQRSNPDTELPRELLQVIIDPDIKRRRQKEEEEKEEQLHWQLATEVSSFVDFADLDYDMIHSASDSVSDNESLPDNIDPNLFN
;
A
#
# COMPACT_ATOMS: atom_id res chain seq x y z
N MET A 1 30.80 56.78 15.03
CA MET A 1 29.35 56.62 15.29
C MET A 1 29.18 55.73 16.51
N SER A 2 28.70 56.25 17.64
CA SER A 2 28.71 55.54 18.93
C SER A 2 27.62 54.47 19.06
N GLU A 3 27.93 53.34 19.73
CA GLU A 3 27.00 52.21 20.00
C GLU A 3 25.69 52.64 20.66
N GLN A 4 25.72 53.72 21.46
CA GLN A 4 24.55 54.33 22.07
C GLN A 4 23.49 54.78 21.04
N ARG A 5 23.93 55.25 19.85
CA ARG A 5 23.00 55.61 18.76
C ARG A 5 22.37 54.37 18.14
N GLN A 6 23.10 53.25 18.01
CA GLN A 6 22.55 52.01 17.46
C GLN A 6 21.51 51.36 18.38
N ARG A 7 21.72 51.40 19.72
CA ARG A 7 20.73 50.91 20.69
C ARG A 7 19.43 51.75 20.68
N LYS A 8 19.53 53.08 20.58
CA LYS A 8 18.35 53.97 20.43
C LYS A 8 17.57 53.75 19.14
N VAL A 9 18.25 53.44 18.03
CA VAL A 9 17.60 53.14 16.73
C VAL A 9 16.87 51.79 16.76
N ARG A 10 17.41 50.77 17.47
CA ARG A 10 16.74 49.48 17.66
C ARG A 10 15.53 49.57 18.60
N SER A 11 15.62 50.39 19.65
CA SER A 11 14.52 50.63 20.60
C SER A 11 13.32 51.37 19.97
N ARG A 12 13.56 52.29 19.02
CA ARG A 12 12.49 53.05 18.33
C ARG A 12 11.78 52.29 17.20
N LYS A 13 12.26 51.10 16.81
CA LYS A 13 11.66 50.31 15.72
C LYS A 13 10.58 49.33 16.17
N SER A 14 10.37 49.16 17.47
CA SER A 14 9.29 48.33 18.02
C SER A 14 8.09 49.15 18.50
N ILE A 15 7.80 50.28 17.83
CA ILE A 15 6.45 50.85 17.94
C ILE A 15 5.53 49.79 17.35
N GLN A 16 4.85 49.06 18.22
CA GLN A 16 3.76 48.18 17.88
C GLN A 16 2.80 49.05 17.05
N LYS A 17 2.77 48.85 15.73
CA LYS A 17 1.84 49.53 14.83
C LYS A 17 0.44 48.94 15.06
N GLY A 18 -0.11 49.17 16.25
CA GLY A 18 -1.46 48.84 16.62
C GLY A 18 -2.40 49.93 16.13
N GLY A 19 -2.63 49.96 14.81
CA GLY A 19 -3.85 50.58 14.30
C GLY A 19 -5.05 49.68 14.59
N ALA A 20 -6.25 50.25 14.72
CA ALA A 20 -7.47 49.47 14.84
C ALA A 20 -7.57 48.47 13.67
N VAL A 21 -7.48 47.18 13.98
CA VAL A 21 -7.62 46.12 12.99
C VAL A 21 -9.10 46.01 12.68
N THR A 22 -9.48 46.15 11.41
CA THR A 22 -10.87 45.93 11.02
C THR A 22 -11.25 44.47 11.28
N VAL A 23 -12.54 44.20 11.57
CA VAL A 23 -13.03 42.85 11.87
C VAL A 23 -12.64 41.86 10.76
N GLU A 24 -12.68 42.29 9.49
CA GLU A 24 -12.22 41.48 8.36
C GLU A 24 -10.72 41.15 8.39
N GLN A 25 -9.88 42.13 8.72
CA GLN A 25 -8.44 41.89 8.86
C GLN A 25 -8.13 40.94 10.02
N ALA A 26 -8.91 40.98 11.10
CA ALA A 26 -8.80 40.05 12.21
C ALA A 26 -9.21 38.63 11.78
N ARG A 27 -10.35 38.48 11.09
CA ARG A 27 -10.82 37.20 10.53
C ARG A 27 -9.81 36.59 9.55
N LYS A 28 -9.27 37.39 8.63
CA LYS A 28 -8.20 36.96 7.71
C LYS A 28 -6.97 36.47 8.46
N LYS A 29 -6.52 37.20 9.50
CA LYS A 29 -5.39 36.78 10.34
C LYS A 29 -5.66 35.45 11.05
N ILE A 30 -6.85 35.25 11.60
CA ILE A 30 -7.24 33.99 12.25
C ILE A 30 -7.21 32.85 11.23
N HIS A 31 -7.86 33.01 10.08
CA HIS A 31 -7.87 31.99 9.03
C HIS A 31 -6.45 31.63 8.56
N THR A 32 -5.59 32.63 8.30
CA THR A 32 -4.19 32.36 7.90
C THR A 32 -3.38 31.66 8.98
N LYS A 33 -3.69 31.85 10.26
CA LYS A 33 -3.04 31.11 11.35
C LYS A 33 -3.49 29.65 11.35
N ILE A 34 -4.79 29.41 11.23
CA ILE A 34 -5.37 28.06 11.18
C ILE A 34 -4.77 27.28 10.01
N VAL A 35 -4.77 27.84 8.80
CA VAL A 35 -4.20 27.17 7.62
C VAL A 35 -2.71 26.86 7.82
N LYS A 36 -1.92 27.81 8.33
CA LYS A 36 -0.50 27.58 8.60
C LYS A 36 -0.25 26.54 9.69
N GLU A 37 -1.15 26.42 10.66
CA GLU A 37 -1.07 25.42 11.71
C GLU A 37 -1.40 24.03 11.16
N GLN A 38 -2.47 23.91 10.36
CA GLN A 38 -2.83 22.69 9.64
C GLN A 38 -1.69 22.21 8.73
N GLU A 39 -1.11 23.08 7.90
CA GLU A 39 0.04 22.74 7.05
C GLU A 39 1.25 22.23 7.87
N ARG A 40 1.47 22.78 9.07
CA ARG A 40 2.56 22.34 9.96
C ARG A 40 2.26 20.99 10.59
N GLU A 41 1.02 20.76 11.00
CA GLU A 41 0.58 19.47 11.54
C GLU A 41 0.66 18.38 10.48
N GLU A 42 0.13 18.61 9.29
CA GLU A 42 0.26 17.69 8.15
C GLU A 42 1.71 17.42 7.78
N ALA A 43 2.57 18.44 7.80
CA ALA A 43 3.99 18.26 7.55
C ALA A 43 4.69 17.43 8.66
N ARG A 44 4.28 17.58 9.93
CA ARG A 44 4.78 16.76 11.04
C ARG A 44 4.32 15.33 10.89
N GLU A 45 3.02 15.13 10.66
CA GLU A 45 2.44 13.81 10.48
C GLU A 45 3.10 13.08 9.29
N ARG A 46 3.29 13.76 8.16
CA ARG A 46 4.00 13.20 7.01
C ARG A 46 5.43 12.80 7.34
N ARG A 47 6.14 13.56 8.18
CA ARG A 47 7.50 13.21 8.64
C ARG A 47 7.46 12.00 9.57
N GLU A 48 6.50 11.94 10.47
CA GLU A 48 6.33 10.81 11.39
C GLU A 48 5.97 9.53 10.64
N ARG A 49 5.01 9.57 9.72
CA ARG A 49 4.68 8.44 8.83
C ARG A 49 5.92 7.95 8.09
N LYS A 50 6.70 8.85 7.48
CA LYS A 50 7.97 8.49 6.81
C LYS A 50 8.99 7.87 7.78
N ARG A 51 9.08 8.35 9.01
CA ARG A 51 9.97 7.78 10.04
C ARG A 51 9.53 6.38 10.43
N MET A 52 8.24 6.16 10.63
CA MET A 52 7.69 4.86 11.00
C MET A 52 7.94 3.81 9.91
N VAL A 53 7.65 4.14 8.65
CA VAL A 53 7.92 3.25 7.51
C VAL A 53 9.42 2.92 7.40
N ASN A 54 10.29 3.92 7.58
CA ASN A 54 11.74 3.69 7.54
C ASN A 54 12.23 2.83 8.72
N LEU A 55 11.68 3.06 9.92
CA LEU A 55 11.99 2.25 11.09
C LEU A 55 11.58 0.80 10.88
N GLU A 56 10.37 0.57 10.38
CA GLU A 56 9.87 -0.76 10.05
C GLU A 56 10.77 -1.46 9.03
N TYR A 57 11.11 -0.77 7.94
CA TYR A 57 12.04 -1.29 6.94
C TYR A 57 13.39 -1.68 7.54
N LYS A 58 13.96 -0.86 8.42
CA LYS A 58 15.21 -1.15 9.11
C LYS A 58 15.10 -2.37 10.04
N LEU A 59 13.98 -2.51 10.75
CA LEU A 59 13.71 -3.67 11.61
C LEU A 59 13.63 -4.96 10.79
N GLN A 60 12.98 -4.92 9.62
CA GLN A 60 12.92 -6.06 8.71
C GLN A 60 14.32 -6.46 8.20
N LEU A 61 15.12 -5.49 7.74
CA LEU A 61 16.51 -5.75 7.34
C LEU A 61 17.33 -6.34 8.49
N ARG A 62 17.13 -5.85 9.71
CA ARG A 62 17.84 -6.35 10.89
C ARG A 62 17.46 -7.79 11.19
N ALA A 63 16.18 -8.13 11.12
CA ALA A 63 15.70 -9.49 11.30
C ALA A 63 16.34 -10.47 10.29
N GLY A 64 16.49 -10.06 9.02
CA GLY A 64 17.20 -10.85 8.02
C GLY A 64 18.69 -11.07 8.34
N ILE A 65 19.38 -10.02 8.80
CA ILE A 65 20.79 -10.12 9.25
C ILE A 65 20.93 -11.07 10.43
N ASP A 66 20.08 -10.91 11.45
CA ASP A 66 20.14 -11.71 12.67
C ASP A 66 19.78 -13.17 12.39
N ALA A 67 18.79 -13.44 11.52
CA ALA A 67 18.46 -14.79 11.06
C ALA A 67 19.63 -15.47 10.34
N ARG A 68 20.29 -14.77 9.39
CA ARG A 68 21.47 -15.31 8.70
C ARG A 68 22.64 -15.57 9.66
N ARG A 69 22.82 -14.71 10.66
CA ARG A 69 23.86 -14.91 11.68
C ARG A 69 23.55 -16.12 12.54
N ALA A 70 22.31 -16.26 13.02
CA ALA A 70 21.86 -17.39 13.82
C ALA A 70 22.00 -18.70 13.05
N GLU A 71 21.62 -18.75 11.77
CA GLU A 71 21.76 -19.95 10.94
C GLU A 71 23.24 -20.35 10.74
N ARG A 72 24.16 -19.38 10.61
CA ARG A 72 25.61 -19.70 10.56
C ARG A 72 26.11 -20.30 11.87
N VAL A 73 25.63 -19.79 13.01
CA VAL A 73 26.00 -20.31 14.33
C VAL A 73 25.47 -21.73 14.49
N ARG A 74 24.17 -21.95 14.20
CA ARG A 74 23.55 -23.27 14.20
C ARG A 74 24.32 -24.25 13.32
N LYS A 75 24.69 -23.89 12.09
CA LYS A 75 25.48 -24.77 11.20
C LYS A 75 26.85 -25.12 11.76
N ARG A 76 27.49 -24.19 12.46
CA ARG A 76 28.77 -24.43 13.12
C ARG A 76 28.60 -25.40 14.28
N GLU A 77 27.62 -25.16 15.15
CA GLU A 77 27.28 -26.02 16.29
C GLU A 77 26.87 -27.42 15.83
N LEU A 78 26.10 -27.52 14.74
CA LEU A 78 25.74 -28.78 14.10
C LEU A 78 26.99 -29.56 13.69
N LEU A 79 27.93 -28.90 13.01
CA LEU A 79 29.17 -29.54 12.56
C LEU A 79 30.06 -29.96 13.73
N GLU A 80 30.16 -29.11 14.76
CA GLU A 80 30.94 -29.40 15.97
C GLU A 80 30.33 -30.55 16.79
N PHE A 81 29.00 -30.60 16.88
CA PHE A 81 28.27 -31.69 17.52
C PHE A 81 28.50 -33.00 16.78
N GLN A 82 28.35 -33.02 15.45
CA GLN A 82 28.60 -34.21 14.63
C GLN A 82 30.05 -34.70 14.74
N ARG A 83 31.02 -33.79 14.91
CA ARG A 83 32.44 -34.15 15.12
C ARG A 83 32.72 -34.74 16.49
N SER A 84 32.10 -34.19 17.53
CA SER A 84 32.32 -34.61 18.92
C SER A 84 31.52 -35.86 19.29
N ASN A 85 30.36 -36.05 18.65
CA ASN A 85 29.39 -37.08 18.99
C ASN A 85 28.80 -37.68 17.70
N PRO A 86 29.55 -38.52 16.96
CA PRO A 86 29.14 -39.01 15.64
C PRO A 86 27.91 -39.95 15.69
N ASP A 87 27.74 -40.71 16.77
CA ASP A 87 26.68 -41.73 16.91
C ASP A 87 25.49 -41.23 17.75
N THR A 88 25.49 -39.95 18.15
CA THR A 88 24.45 -39.37 19.01
C THR A 88 23.41 -38.64 18.17
N GLU A 89 22.13 -38.81 18.52
CA GLU A 89 21.05 -38.06 17.89
C GLU A 89 21.23 -36.55 18.06
N LEU A 90 20.91 -35.81 16.99
CA LEU A 90 21.07 -34.37 16.99
C LEU A 90 20.01 -33.69 17.87
N PRO A 91 20.39 -32.66 18.65
CA PRO A 91 19.42 -31.83 19.36
C PRO A 91 18.37 -31.25 18.41
N ARG A 92 17.11 -31.22 18.85
CA ARG A 92 15.98 -30.68 18.05
C ARG A 92 16.23 -29.25 17.56
N GLU A 93 16.88 -28.43 18.39
CA GLU A 93 17.25 -27.05 18.07
C GLU A 93 18.20 -26.97 16.87
N LEU A 94 19.17 -27.89 16.79
CA LEU A 94 20.11 -27.97 15.68
C LEU A 94 19.48 -28.60 14.43
N LEU A 95 18.35 -29.29 14.53
CA LEU A 95 17.59 -29.77 13.37
C LEU A 95 16.74 -28.67 12.72
N GLN A 96 16.33 -27.65 13.48
CA GLN A 96 15.45 -26.60 12.99
C GLN A 96 16.22 -25.54 12.17
N VAL A 97 15.94 -25.47 10.86
CA VAL A 97 16.52 -24.46 9.98
C VAL A 97 15.96 -23.08 10.29
N ILE A 98 16.85 -22.10 10.47
CA ILE A 98 16.49 -20.70 10.65
C ILE A 98 16.43 -20.04 9.27
N ILE A 99 15.21 -19.74 8.83
CA ILE A 99 14.95 -19.16 7.51
C ILE A 99 14.98 -17.63 7.61
N ASP A 100 15.72 -16.99 6.71
CA ASP A 100 15.73 -15.54 6.56
C ASP A 100 14.32 -15.03 6.15
N PRO A 101 13.71 -14.09 6.90
CA PRO A 101 12.40 -13.53 6.56
C PRO A 101 12.35 -12.94 5.15
N ASP A 102 13.45 -12.39 4.63
CA ASP A 102 13.50 -11.86 3.26
C ASP A 102 13.36 -12.98 2.21
N ILE A 103 13.97 -14.14 2.47
CA ILE A 103 13.86 -15.30 1.59
C ILE A 103 12.44 -15.86 1.63
N LYS A 104 11.85 -15.95 2.83
CA LYS A 104 10.46 -16.39 3.00
C LYS A 104 9.50 -15.51 2.22
N ARG A 105 9.66 -14.19 2.31
CA ARG A 105 8.83 -13.22 1.60
C ARG A 105 8.98 -13.31 0.08
N ARG A 106 10.20 -13.52 -0.43
CA ARG A 106 10.43 -13.70 -1.87
C ARG A 106 9.73 -14.95 -2.41
N ARG A 107 9.84 -16.07 -1.69
CA ARG A 107 9.15 -17.31 -2.06
C ARG A 107 7.63 -17.13 -2.11
N GLN A 108 7.06 -16.44 -1.13
CA GLN A 108 5.62 -16.14 -1.11
C GLN A 108 5.20 -15.30 -2.33
N LYS A 109 5.97 -14.27 -2.68
CA LYS A 109 5.70 -13.47 -3.88
C LYS A 109 5.80 -14.29 -5.17
N GLU A 110 6.81 -15.15 -5.29
CA GLU A 110 6.95 -16.04 -6.44
C GLU A 110 5.80 -17.05 -6.54
N GLU A 111 5.23 -17.48 -5.42
CA GLU A 111 4.04 -18.33 -5.38
C GLU A 111 2.80 -17.54 -5.82
N GLU A 112 2.57 -16.35 -5.27
CA GLU A 112 1.49 -15.45 -5.67
C GLU A 112 1.55 -15.10 -7.17
N GLU A 113 2.72 -14.77 -7.70
CA GLU A 113 2.92 -14.47 -9.13
C GLU A 113 2.62 -15.70 -10.02
N LYS A 114 2.94 -16.91 -9.56
CA LYS A 114 2.61 -18.15 -10.28
C LYS A 114 1.11 -18.42 -10.24
N GLU A 115 0.46 -18.21 -9.12
CA GLU A 115 -1.00 -18.34 -8.99
C GLU A 115 -1.72 -17.33 -9.90
N GLU A 116 -1.27 -16.08 -9.94
CA GLU A 116 -1.81 -15.07 -10.87
C GLU A 116 -1.61 -15.46 -12.34
N GLN A 117 -0.44 -15.99 -12.70
CA GLN A 117 -0.19 -16.50 -14.05
C GLN A 117 -1.10 -17.67 -14.41
N LEU A 118 -1.29 -18.62 -13.51
CA LEU A 118 -2.22 -19.73 -13.71
C LEU A 118 -3.67 -19.23 -13.86
N HIS A 119 -4.07 -18.25 -13.05
CA HIS A 119 -5.40 -17.65 -13.15
C HIS A 119 -5.58 -16.94 -14.50
N TRP A 120 -4.58 -16.21 -14.98
CA TRP A 120 -4.59 -15.59 -16.31
C TRP A 120 -4.65 -16.62 -17.44
N GLN A 121 -3.88 -17.71 -17.34
CA GLN A 121 -3.90 -18.80 -18.31
C GLN A 121 -5.28 -19.46 -18.38
N LEU A 122 -5.87 -19.78 -17.23
CA LEU A 122 -7.23 -20.34 -17.15
C LEU A 122 -8.27 -19.37 -17.73
N ALA A 123 -8.19 -18.08 -17.41
CA ALA A 123 -9.09 -17.07 -17.99
C ALA A 123 -8.97 -16.98 -19.52
N THR A 124 -7.75 -17.14 -20.04
CA THR A 124 -7.49 -17.12 -21.49
C THR A 124 -7.98 -18.41 -22.18
N GLU A 125 -7.74 -19.58 -21.58
CA GLU A 125 -8.26 -20.87 -22.08
C GLU A 125 -9.79 -20.86 -22.10
N VAL A 126 -10.44 -20.42 -21.01
CA VAL A 126 -11.90 -20.29 -20.93
C VAL A 126 -12.42 -19.28 -21.96
N SER A 127 -11.69 -18.19 -22.23
CA SER A 127 -12.05 -17.23 -23.27
C SER A 127 -11.90 -17.81 -24.69
N SER A 128 -10.87 -18.62 -24.96
CA SER A 128 -10.65 -19.27 -26.27
C SER A 128 -11.60 -20.45 -26.52
N PHE A 129 -12.19 -21.04 -25.48
CA PHE A 129 -13.26 -22.03 -25.62
C PHE A 129 -14.59 -21.41 -26.11
N VAL A 130 -14.71 -20.08 -26.05
CA VAL A 130 -15.85 -19.31 -26.58
C VAL A 130 -15.41 -18.49 -27.79
N ASP A 131 -14.57 -19.07 -28.66
CA ASP A 131 -14.34 -18.52 -29.99
C ASP A 131 -15.60 -18.74 -30.85
N PHE A 132 -16.46 -17.72 -30.88
CA PHE A 132 -17.64 -17.57 -31.77
C PHE A 132 -17.27 -17.44 -33.26
N ALA A 133 -16.10 -17.92 -33.68
CA ALA A 133 -15.56 -17.69 -35.02
C ALA A 133 -16.26 -18.51 -36.13
N ASP A 134 -17.07 -19.52 -35.77
CA ASP A 134 -17.78 -20.41 -36.72
C ASP A 134 -19.33 -20.33 -36.60
N LEU A 135 -19.89 -19.23 -36.07
CA LEU A 135 -21.32 -18.97 -36.28
C LEU A 135 -21.52 -18.29 -37.64
N ASP A 136 -21.67 -19.11 -38.68
CA ASP A 136 -22.18 -18.72 -40.00
C ASP A 136 -23.50 -17.95 -39.82
N TYR A 137 -23.41 -16.61 -39.88
CA TYR A 137 -24.54 -15.68 -39.73
C TYR A 137 -25.43 -15.59 -40.97
N ASP A 138 -25.31 -16.55 -41.91
CA ASP A 138 -26.02 -16.53 -43.21
C ASP A 138 -27.15 -17.58 -43.31
N MET A 139 -27.48 -18.30 -42.23
CA MET A 139 -28.50 -19.36 -42.26
C MET A 139 -29.89 -18.94 -41.75
N ILE A 140 -30.31 -17.68 -41.92
CA ILE A 140 -31.67 -17.22 -41.54
C ILE A 140 -32.30 -16.23 -42.52
N HIS A 141 -32.11 -16.41 -43.83
CA HIS A 141 -32.90 -15.68 -44.83
C HIS A 141 -33.45 -16.61 -45.92
N SER A 142 -34.20 -17.65 -45.56
CA SER A 142 -35.07 -18.38 -46.52
C SER A 142 -36.10 -19.26 -45.81
N ALA A 143 -37.16 -18.64 -45.28
CA ALA A 143 -38.50 -19.21 -45.14
C ALA A 143 -39.43 -18.06 -44.69
N SER A 144 -40.05 -17.37 -45.65
CA SER A 144 -41.46 -17.59 -46.00
C SER A 144 -42.41 -16.80 -45.09
N ASP A 145 -42.91 -15.70 -45.66
CA ASP A 145 -44.20 -15.05 -45.45
C ASP A 145 -45.14 -15.66 -44.40
N SER A 146 -45.45 -14.89 -43.35
CA SER A 146 -46.83 -14.71 -42.85
C SER A 146 -46.90 -13.62 -41.76
N VAL A 147 -47.38 -12.45 -42.17
CA VAL A 147 -48.52 -11.70 -41.62
C VAL A 147 -48.76 -11.68 -40.08
N SER A 148 -48.90 -10.45 -39.56
CA SER A 148 -49.83 -9.97 -38.51
C SER A 148 -49.34 -9.79 -37.07
N ASP A 149 -49.22 -8.51 -36.72
CA ASP A 149 -49.74 -7.78 -35.55
C ASP A 149 -49.29 -8.09 -34.10
N ASN A 150 -48.82 -7.02 -33.44
CA ASN A 150 -48.99 -6.60 -32.04
C ASN A 150 -49.01 -7.65 -30.90
N GLU A 151 -48.07 -7.53 -29.95
CA GLU A 151 -48.35 -7.33 -28.50
C GLU A 151 -47.04 -7.40 -27.67
N SER A 152 -46.68 -6.29 -27.01
CA SER A 152 -46.68 -6.09 -25.55
C SER A 152 -45.34 -6.40 -24.84
N LEU A 153 -44.66 -5.34 -24.38
CA LEU A 153 -43.60 -5.40 -23.38
C LEU A 153 -44.18 -5.89 -22.05
N PRO A 154 -43.52 -6.81 -21.30
CA PRO A 154 -43.90 -7.06 -19.93
C PRO A 154 -43.36 -5.95 -19.02
N ASP A 155 -44.18 -4.93 -18.78
CA ASP A 155 -44.06 -4.05 -17.62
C ASP A 155 -44.46 -4.82 -16.36
N ASN A 156 -43.47 -5.30 -15.60
CA ASN A 156 -43.66 -5.71 -14.20
C ASN A 156 -42.35 -5.56 -13.43
N ILE A 157 -42.02 -4.31 -13.08
CA ILE A 157 -41.05 -4.01 -12.02
C ILE A 157 -41.88 -3.65 -10.78
N ASP A 158 -41.80 -4.50 -9.74
CA ASP A 158 -42.46 -4.28 -8.45
C ASP A 158 -41.84 -3.06 -7.74
N PRO A 159 -42.63 -2.00 -7.46
CA PRO A 159 -42.11 -0.77 -6.86
C PRO A 159 -41.79 -0.88 -5.35
N ASN A 160 -41.98 -2.03 -4.70
CA ASN A 160 -41.75 -2.18 -3.26
C ASN A 160 -40.35 -2.74 -2.86
N LEU A 161 -39.38 -2.76 -3.77
CA LEU A 161 -38.04 -3.29 -3.50
C LEU A 161 -37.11 -2.39 -2.68
N PHE A 162 -37.57 -1.21 -2.24
CA PHE A 162 -36.81 -0.31 -1.38
C PHE A 162 -37.69 0.27 -0.27
N ASN A 163 -38.03 -0.54 0.73
CA ASN A 163 -38.38 -0.09 2.08
C ASN A 163 -37.75 -1.02 3.11
#